data_AF-A0A6A6WNG9-F1
#
_entry.id   AF-A0A6A6WNG9-F1
#
_cell.length_a   1.000
_cell.length_b   1.000
_cell.length_c   1.000
_cell.angle_alpha   90.00
_cell.angle_beta   90.00
_cell.angle_gamma   90.00
#
_symmetry.space_group_name_H-M   'P 1'
#
loop_
_entity.id
_entity.type
_entity.pdbx_description
1 polymer ?
#
loop_
_entity_poly.entity_id
_entity_poly.type
_entity_poly.pdbx_seq_one_letter_code
_entity_poly.pdbx_strand_id
1 'polypeptide(L)' 'VNKELIVFFYVNNIVVLYYSNNCKKHNDFAQRLLNTFSIYCLGPLKWFLGIRVVRDHLTSTVYLIQDSFINKVAV' A
#
# COMPACT_ATOMS: atom_id res chain seq x y z
N VAL A 1 8.79 11.99 12.35
CA VAL A 1 8.24 11.20 11.23
C VAL A 1 9.12 9.96 11.04
N ASN A 2 8.56 8.76 11.04
CA ASN A 2 9.32 7.53 10.82
C ASN A 2 9.87 7.53 9.39
N LYS A 3 11.19 7.39 9.24
CA LYS A 3 11.88 7.40 7.94
C LYS A 3 12.06 5.99 7.36
N GLU A 4 11.67 4.96 8.09
CA GLU A 4 11.92 3.56 7.74
C GLU A 4 10.70 2.95 7.04
N LEU A 5 9.66 2.68 7.83
CA LEU A 5 8.40 2.09 7.40
C LEU A 5 7.24 2.90 7.98
N ILE A 6 6.21 3.14 7.18
CA ILE A 6 4.90 3.59 7.64
C ILE A 6 3.96 2.41 7.50
N VAL A 7 3.38 1.97 8.60
CA VAL A 7 2.46 0.84 8.64
C VAL A 7 1.11 1.33 9.13
N PHE A 8 0.04 0.97 8.43
CA PHE A 8 -1.31 1.23 8.88
C PHE A 8 -2.23 0.06 8.54
N PHE A 9 -3.34 0.00 9.28
CA PHE A 9 -4.29 -1.09 9.24
C PHE A 9 -5.66 -0.54 8.86
N TYR A 10 -6.39 -1.28 8.04
CA TYR A 10 -7.80 -1.02 7.80
C TYR A 10 -8.58 -2.33 7.74
N VAL A 11 -9.41 -2.57 8.75
CA VAL A 11 -10.15 -3.82 8.95
C VAL A 11 -9.17 -5.00 8.87
N ASN A 12 -9.17 -5.76 7.77
CA ASN A 12 -8.34 -6.96 7.60
C ASN A 12 -7.09 -6.70 6.75
N ASN A 13 -6.90 -5.48 6.24
CA ASN A 13 -5.79 -5.14 5.35
C ASN A 13 -4.68 -4.42 6.10
N ILE A 14 -3.44 -4.81 5.82
CA ILE A 14 -2.23 -4.16 6.31
C ILE A 14 -1.55 -3.50 5.12
N VAL A 15 -1.26 -2.21 5.24
CA VAL A 15 -0.50 -1.48 4.22
C VAL A 15 0.83 -1.04 4.82
N VAL A 16 1.90 -1.34 4.11
CA VAL A 16 3.25 -0.91 4.45
C VAL A 16 3.78 -0.03 3.33
N LEU A 17 4.17 1.18 3.69
CA LEU A 17 4.81 2.16 2.81
C LEU A 17 6.26 2.33 3.25
N TYR A 18 7.16 2.43 2.27
CA TYR A 18 8.59 2.59 2.51
C TYR A 18 9.26 3.24 1.31
N TYR A 19 10.38 3.93 1.55
CA TYR A 19 11.25 4.41 0.49
C TYR A 19 12.09 3.26 -0.08
N SER A 20 12.46 3.33 -1.36
CA SER A 20 13.22 2.25 -2.04
C SER A 20 14.50 1.82 -1.32
N ASN A 21 15.18 2.75 -0.64
CA ASN A 21 16.38 2.46 0.16
C ASN A 21 16.12 1.52 1.37
N ASN A 22 14.87 1.43 1.82
CA ASN A 22 14.45 0.62 2.97
C ASN A 22 13.86 -0.72 2.55
N CYS A 23 14.04 -1.15 1.30
CA CYS A 23 13.51 -2.41 0.79
C CYS A 23 13.91 -3.61 1.65
N LYS A 24 15.16 -3.65 2.12
CA LYS A 24 15.64 -4.71 3.03
C LYS A 24 14.85 -4.75 4.34
N LYS A 25 14.67 -3.59 4.99
CA LYS A 25 13.88 -3.47 6.23
C LYS A 25 12.43 -3.86 6.03
N HIS A 26 11.84 -3.45 4.91
CA HIS A 26 10.49 -3.88 4.52
C HIS A 26 10.39 -5.40 4.38
N ASN A 27 11.35 -6.02 3.69
CA ASN A 27 11.34 -7.46 3.47
C ASN A 27 11.50 -8.25 4.77
N ASP A 28 12.42 -7.82 5.65
CA ASP A 28 12.63 -8.42 6.96
C ASP A 28 11.36 -8.28 7.84
N PHE A 29 10.71 -7.11 7.81
CA PHE A 29 9.45 -6.86 8.51
C PHE A 29 8.32 -7.74 7.97
N ALA A 30 8.14 -7.78 6.65
CA ALA A 30 7.10 -8.56 5.98
C ALA A 30 7.26 -10.07 6.25
N GLN A 31 8.49 -10.60 6.19
CA GLN A 31 8.79 -11.99 6.52
C GLN A 31 8.40 -12.33 7.96
N ARG A 32 8.77 -11.48 8.93
CA ARG A 32 8.37 -11.68 10.34
C ARG A 32 6.85 -11.66 10.51
N LEU A 33 6.17 -10.75 9.80
CA LEU A 33 4.71 -10.62 9.85
C LEU A 33 4.02 -11.88 9.32
N LEU A 34 4.44 -12.39 8.16
CA LEU A 34 3.92 -13.60 7.52
C LEU A 34 4.20 -14.87 8.33
N ASN A 35 5.34 -14.93 9.03
CA ASN A 35 5.68 -16.09 9.87
C ASN A 35 4.94 -16.08 11.21
N THR A 36 4.60 -14.90 11.73
CA THR A 36 3.92 -14.76 13.03
C THR A 36 2.41 -14.92 12.89
N PHE A 37 1.84 -14.44 11.79
CA PHE A 37 0.41 -14.40 11.56
C PHE A 37 0.05 -15.16 10.27
N SER A 38 -1.07 -15.89 10.27
CA SER A 38 -1.60 -16.55 9.09
C SER A 38 -2.25 -15.55 8.12
N ILE A 39 -1.44 -14.64 7.59
CA ILE A 39 -1.82 -13.63 6.60
C ILE A 39 -1.06 -13.86 5.30
N TYR A 40 -1.57 -13.31 4.20
CA TYR A 40 -0.98 -13.45 2.87
C TYR A 40 -0.67 -12.08 2.28
N CYS A 41 0.41 -12.02 1.49
CA CYS A 41 0.80 -10.80 0.81
C CYS A 41 -0.06 -10.57 -0.44
N LEU A 42 -0.79 -9.45 -0.47
CA LEU A 42 -1.60 -9.02 -1.61
C LEU A 42 -0.78 -8.37 -2.73
N GLY A 43 0.52 -8.15 -2.51
CA GLY A 43 1.41 -7.47 -3.44
C GLY A 43 1.21 -5.94 -3.46
N PRO A 44 1.52 -5.27 -4.59
CA PRO A 44 1.38 -3.83 -4.74
C PRO A 44 -0.02 -3.31 -4.40
N LEU A 45 -0.10 -2.26 -3.57
CA LEU A 45 -1.37 -1.57 -3.31
C LEU A 45 -1.91 -0.95 -4.60
N LYS A 46 -2.97 -1.54 -5.17
CA LYS A 46 -3.69 -1.03 -6.35
C LYS A 46 -5.01 -0.34 -5.98
N TRP A 47 -5.62 -0.75 -4.89
CA TRP A 47 -6.91 -0.25 -4.41
C TRP A 47 -6.90 -0.13 -2.89
N PHE A 48 -7.41 0.99 -2.38
CA PHE A 48 -7.59 1.23 -0.96
C PHE A 48 -8.88 2.01 -0.73
N LEU A 49 -9.88 1.43 -0.06
CA LEU A 49 -11.16 2.10 0.25
C LEU A 49 -11.89 2.66 -0.99
N GLY A 50 -11.84 1.94 -2.11
CA GLY A 50 -12.41 2.40 -3.39
C GLY A 50 -11.61 3.50 -4.10
N ILE A 51 -10.47 3.90 -3.53
CA ILE A 51 -9.48 4.76 -4.18
C ILE A 51 -8.53 3.86 -4.96
N ARG A 52 -8.40 4.11 -6.27
CA ARG A 52 -7.40 3.47 -7.11
C ARG A 52 -6.06 4.17 -6.88
N VAL A 53 -5.04 3.37 -6.60
CA VAL A 53 -3.68 3.84 -6.35
C VAL A 53 -2.81 3.48 -7.55
N VAL A 54 -2.28 4.49 -8.22
CA VAL A 54 -1.32 4.32 -9.33
C VAL A 54 -0.01 4.94 -8.94
N ARG A 55 1.07 4.16 -9.03
CA ARG A 55 2.42 4.62 -8.74
C ARG A 55 3.17 4.74 -10.06
N ASP A 56 3.70 5.91 -10.31
CA ASP A 56 4.63 6.16 -11.40
C ASP A 56 6.05 6.22 -10.84
N HIS A 57 6.84 5.20 -11.17
CA HIS A 57 8.21 5.08 -10.72
C HIS A 57 9.18 6.01 -11.47
N LEU A 58 8.83 6.45 -12.68
CA LEU A 58 9.67 7.35 -13.47
C LEU A 58 9.61 8.77 -12.89
N THR A 59 8.42 9.22 -12.51
CA THR A 59 8.19 10.55 -11.94
C THR A 59 8.17 10.56 -10.40
N SER A 60 8.32 9.40 -9.76
CA SER A 60 8.17 9.23 -8.29
C SER A 60 6.85 9.78 -7.74
N THR A 61 5.78 9.71 -8.53
CA THR A 61 4.47 10.25 -8.19
C THR A 61 3.50 9.14 -7.80
N VAL A 62 2.60 9.44 -6.86
CA VAL A 62 1.49 8.57 -6.49
C VAL A 62 0.18 9.29 -6.79
N TYR A 63 -0.63 8.68 -7.66
CA TYR A 63 -1.96 9.16 -7.99
C TYR A 63 -3.01 8.41 -7.18
N LEU A 64 -3.89 9.18 -6.52
CA LEU A 64 -5.06 8.68 -5.82
C LEU A 64 -6.29 9.05 -6.63
N ILE A 65 -6.94 8.06 -7.23
CA ILE A 65 -7.99 8.26 -8.22
C ILE A 65 -9.31 7.71 -7.66
N GLN A 66 -10.37 8.52 -7.69
CA GLN A 66 -11.72 8.16 -7.23
C GLN A 66 -12.69 7.96 -8.39
N ASP A 67 -12.19 7.51 -9.53
CA ASP A 67 -12.96 7.23 -10.74
C ASP A 67 -14.15 6.30 -10.48
N SER A 68 -13.97 5.28 -9.63
CA SER A 68 -15.02 4.35 -9.24
C SER A 68 -16.23 5.02 -8.55
N PHE A 69 -16.00 6.11 -7.83
CA PHE A 69 -17.07 6.90 -7.19
C PHE A 69 -17.65 7.92 -8.14
N ILE A 70 -16.81 8.63 -8.91
CA ILE A 70 -17.25 9.62 -9.89
C ILE A 70 -18.21 8.97 -10.90
N ASN A 71 -17.86 7.79 -11.42
CA ASN A 71 -18.71 7.06 -12.37
C ASN A 71 -20.04 6.60 -11.78
N LYS A 72 -20.17 6.51 -10.45
CA LYS A 72 -21.43 6.14 -9.79
C LYS A 72 -22.34 7.33 -9.52
N VAL A 73 -21.80 8.54 -9.46
CA VAL A 73 -22.55 9.78 -9.15
C VAL A 73 -22.86 10.58 -10.42
N ALA A 74 -21.98 10.54 -11.42
CA ALA A 74 -22.12 11.28 -12.67
C ALA A 74 -22.98 10.57 -13.73
N VAL A 75 -23.58 9.43 -13.38
CA VAL A 75 -24.51 8.65 -14.23
C VAL A 75 -25.91 8.73 -13.65
#